data_AF-A0A933NMG4-F1
#
_entry.id   AF-A0A933NMG4-F1
#
_cell.length_a   1.000
_cell.length_b   1.000
_cell.length_c   1.000
_cell.angle_alpha   90.00
_cell.angle_beta   90.00
_cell.angle_gamma   90.00
#
_symmetry.space_group_name_H-M   'P 1'
#
loop_
_entity.id
_entity.type
_entity.pdbx_description
1 polymer ?
#
loop_
_entity_poly.entity_id
_entity_poly.type
_entity_poly.pdbx_seq_one_letter_code
_entity_poly.pdbx_strand_id
1 'polypeptide(L)'
;MTAAVGKVIGAENVSRLGCRLVVPIANNTFTDYDQIAPLLQERSIVDVVESQINWGGALAAASELFGYDEDRLIDHCFTAYQGTLRLLQRSKAEGVPPWQIAKAHAREQMKHPHPIVETARRFPYIGDLSGDLRGWICERWLTGRFEAAPDEFADHVAARLRHRWQSAADGL
;
A
#
# COMPACT_ATOMS: atom_id res chain seq x y z
N MET A 1 -5.27 18.13 -2.51
CA MET A 1 -5.74 16.90 -1.85
C MET A 1 -6.78 16.25 -2.78
N THR A 2 -6.55 15.03 -3.24
CA THR A 2 -7.55 14.25 -4.02
C THR A 2 -8.20 13.24 -3.06
N ALA A 3 -9.50 13.36 -2.80
CA ALA A 3 -10.17 12.60 -1.74
C ALA A 3 -11.56 12.05 -2.13
N ALA A 4 -11.87 11.93 -3.42
CA ALA A 4 -13.21 11.54 -3.88
C ALA A 4 -13.20 10.31 -4.79
N VAL A 5 -12.45 10.35 -5.89
CA VAL A 5 -12.43 9.30 -6.92
C VAL A 5 -10.99 9.10 -7.40
N GLY A 6 -10.64 7.91 -7.86
CA GLY A 6 -9.38 7.64 -8.56
C GLY A 6 -9.39 8.18 -10.00
N LYS A 7 -8.22 8.19 -10.63
CA LYS A 7 -7.97 8.58 -12.02
C LYS A 7 -8.39 10.00 -12.34
N VAL A 8 -8.23 10.89 -11.36
CA VAL A 8 -8.61 12.30 -11.47
C VAL A 8 -7.54 13.13 -12.15
N ILE A 9 -6.27 12.70 -12.09
CA ILE A 9 -5.16 13.41 -12.74
C ILE A 9 -4.64 12.57 -13.90
N GLY A 10 -4.69 13.14 -15.11
CA GLY A 10 -4.28 12.51 -16.35
C GLY A 10 -3.61 13.49 -17.31
N ALA A 11 -3.17 13.00 -18.48
CA ALA A 11 -2.44 13.79 -19.46
C ALA A 11 -3.23 15.02 -19.94
N GLU A 12 -4.56 14.91 -19.94
CA GLU A 12 -5.50 15.96 -20.34
C GLU A 12 -5.60 17.13 -19.35
N ASN A 13 -5.25 16.92 -18.09
CA ASN A 13 -5.47 17.92 -17.03
C ASN A 13 -4.24 18.23 -16.18
N VAL A 14 -3.18 17.41 -16.26
CA VAL A 14 -1.95 17.61 -15.48
C VAL A 14 -1.34 18.98 -15.75
N SER A 15 -1.45 19.53 -16.96
CA SER A 15 -0.97 20.87 -17.34
C SER A 15 -1.71 22.00 -16.65
N ARG A 16 -2.94 21.76 -16.16
CA ARG A 16 -3.81 22.75 -15.51
C ARG A 16 -3.57 22.83 -14.00
N LEU A 17 -2.78 21.93 -13.41
CA LEU A 17 -2.50 21.95 -11.97
C LEU A 17 -1.71 23.21 -11.61
N GLY A 18 -2.23 24.03 -10.70
CA GLY A 18 -1.57 25.23 -10.18
C GLY A 18 -0.87 25.04 -8.83
N CYS A 19 -0.75 23.81 -8.34
CA CYS A 19 -0.13 23.49 -7.06
C CYS A 19 1.36 23.18 -7.19
N ARG A 20 2.06 23.17 -6.05
CA ARG A 20 3.46 22.71 -5.94
C ARG A 20 3.59 21.31 -5.34
N LEU A 21 2.51 20.81 -4.74
CA LEU A 21 2.46 19.54 -4.04
C LEU A 21 1.13 18.83 -4.37
N VAL A 22 1.21 17.55 -4.69
CA VAL A 22 0.09 16.63 -4.81
C VAL A 22 0.17 15.64 -3.67
N VAL A 23 -0.93 15.55 -2.91
CA VAL A 23 -1.11 14.63 -1.78
C VAL A 23 -2.30 13.73 -2.11
N PRO A 24 -2.06 12.54 -2.69
CA PRO A 24 -3.10 11.62 -3.14
C PRO A 24 -3.65 10.77 -1.98
N ILE A 25 -4.84 11.09 -1.49
CA ILE A 25 -5.52 10.33 -0.42
C ILE A 25 -6.43 9.26 -1.03
N ALA A 26 -6.99 9.52 -2.21
CA ALA A 26 -7.77 8.54 -2.97
C ALA A 26 -6.86 7.50 -3.64
N ASN A 27 -7.31 6.24 -3.64
CA ASN A 27 -6.69 5.15 -4.39
C ASN A 27 -6.68 5.41 -5.90
N ASN A 28 -5.57 5.06 -6.54
CA ASN A 28 -5.34 5.21 -7.98
C ASN A 28 -5.52 6.65 -8.47
N THR A 29 -4.99 7.66 -7.77
CA THR A 29 -5.24 9.08 -8.12
C THR A 29 -4.90 9.45 -9.57
N PHE A 30 -3.85 8.86 -10.15
CA PHE A 30 -3.42 9.14 -11.53
C PHE A 30 -3.96 8.11 -12.54
N THR A 31 -4.17 8.53 -13.79
CA THR A 31 -4.57 7.62 -14.87
C THR A 31 -3.48 6.62 -15.23
N ASP A 32 -2.22 7.08 -15.21
CA ASP A 32 -1.00 6.28 -15.42
C ASP A 32 0.16 6.94 -14.65
N TYR A 33 0.70 6.25 -13.65
CA TYR A 33 1.78 6.80 -12.83
C TYR A 33 3.10 7.01 -13.60
N ASP A 34 3.44 6.10 -14.53
CA ASP A 34 4.69 6.18 -15.28
C ASP A 34 4.65 7.34 -16.29
N GLN A 35 3.47 7.65 -16.84
CA GLN A 35 3.27 8.79 -17.72
C GLN A 35 3.18 10.13 -16.96
N ILE A 36 2.46 10.17 -15.84
CA ILE A 36 2.16 11.44 -15.15
C ILE A 36 3.32 11.91 -14.27
N ALA A 37 4.09 11.00 -13.66
CA ALA A 37 5.17 11.39 -12.74
C ALA A 37 6.25 12.28 -13.39
N PRO A 38 6.72 12.02 -14.64
CA PRO A 38 7.62 12.93 -15.34
C PRO A 38 7.00 14.32 -15.61
N LEU A 39 5.72 14.38 -16.01
CA LEU A 39 5.01 15.63 -16.28
C LEU A 39 4.87 16.51 -15.03
N LEU A 40 4.68 15.89 -13.86
CA LEU A 40 4.70 16.60 -12.59
C LEU A 40 6.10 17.15 -12.28
N GLN A 41 7.14 16.35 -12.48
CA GLN A 41 8.52 16.74 -12.24
C GLN A 41 8.97 17.91 -13.13
N GLU A 42 8.67 17.87 -14.43
CA GLU A 42 8.95 18.96 -15.38
C GLU A 42 8.34 20.29 -14.93
N ARG A 43 7.18 20.22 -14.28
CA ARG A 43 6.45 21.38 -13.74
C ARG A 43 6.85 21.74 -12.31
N SER A 44 7.88 21.09 -11.75
CA SER A 44 8.32 21.26 -10.36
C SER A 44 7.20 21.01 -9.33
N ILE A 45 6.29 20.09 -9.64
CA ILE A 45 5.23 19.65 -8.75
C ILE A 45 5.68 18.36 -8.06
N VAL A 46 5.70 18.37 -6.73
CA VAL A 46 6.08 17.21 -5.92
C VAL A 46 4.86 16.31 -5.73
N ASP A 47 5.00 15.01 -5.97
CA ASP A 47 4.03 13.98 -5.59
C ASP A 47 4.58 13.17 -4.40
N VAL A 48 3.78 13.01 -3.35
CA VAL A 48 4.18 12.21 -2.16
C VAL A 48 3.98 10.71 -2.33
N VAL A 49 3.41 10.27 -3.46
CA VAL A 49 3.10 8.88 -3.82
C VAL A 49 2.05 8.26 -2.91
N GLU A 50 0.90 7.84 -3.47
CA GLU A 50 -0.25 7.38 -2.66
C GLU A 50 0.08 6.22 -1.72
N SER A 51 0.94 5.29 -2.15
CA SER A 51 1.29 4.11 -1.35
C SER A 51 2.08 4.45 -0.09
N GLN A 52 2.61 5.68 0.03
CA GLN A 52 3.30 6.15 1.23
C GLN A 52 2.36 6.75 2.29
N ILE A 53 1.14 7.12 1.91
CA ILE A 53 0.20 7.84 2.77
C ILE A 53 -1.15 7.14 2.94
N ASN A 54 -1.58 6.37 1.95
CA ASN A 54 -2.86 5.68 1.93
C ASN A 54 -2.71 4.19 2.31
N TRP A 55 -2.11 3.94 3.47
CA TRP A 55 -1.95 2.59 4.03
C TRP A 55 -2.56 2.44 5.43
N GLY A 56 -2.96 3.54 6.08
CA GLY A 56 -3.47 3.52 7.46
C GLY A 56 -4.67 2.59 7.65
N GLY A 57 -5.60 2.57 6.69
CA GLY A 57 -6.75 1.64 6.74
C GLY A 57 -6.33 0.18 6.65
N ALA A 58 -5.32 -0.15 5.85
CA ALA A 58 -4.78 -1.50 5.77
C ALA A 58 -4.03 -1.88 7.05
N LEU A 59 -3.31 -0.95 7.67
CA LEU A 59 -2.65 -1.20 8.96
C LEU A 59 -3.67 -1.41 10.08
N ALA A 60 -4.75 -0.62 10.13
CA ALA A 60 -5.82 -0.78 11.11
C ALA A 60 -6.45 -2.17 11.01
N ALA A 61 -6.88 -2.58 9.81
CA ALA A 61 -7.42 -3.92 9.57
C ALA A 61 -6.42 -5.04 9.89
N ALA A 62 -5.13 -4.85 9.59
CA ALA A 62 -4.10 -5.82 9.94
C ALA A 62 -3.86 -5.91 11.47
N SER A 63 -4.02 -4.80 12.19
CA SER A 63 -3.83 -4.74 13.64
C SER A 63 -4.93 -5.49 14.40
N GLU A 64 -6.14 -5.57 13.85
CA GLU A 64 -7.24 -6.37 14.41
C GLU A 64 -6.85 -7.84 14.62
N LEU A 65 -5.96 -8.39 13.78
CA LEU A 65 -5.49 -9.78 13.88
C LEU A 65 -4.61 -10.04 15.11
N PHE A 66 -4.06 -9.01 15.74
CA PHE A 66 -3.09 -9.14 16.84
C PHE A 66 -3.54 -8.44 18.13
N GLY A 67 -4.78 -7.95 18.17
CA GLY A 67 -5.27 -7.05 19.21
C GLY A 67 -5.07 -5.60 18.80
N TYR A 68 -6.18 -4.91 18.54
CA TYR A 68 -6.17 -3.51 18.14
C TYR A 68 -5.60 -2.63 19.26
N ASP A 69 -4.60 -1.82 18.92
CA ASP A 69 -3.95 -0.85 19.81
C ASP A 69 -3.81 0.48 19.04
N GLU A 70 -4.61 1.47 19.46
CA GLU A 70 -4.70 2.76 18.80
C GLU A 70 -3.40 3.57 18.93
N ASP A 71 -2.76 3.53 20.11
CA ASP A 71 -1.52 4.27 20.37
C ASP A 71 -0.40 3.72 19.47
N ARG A 72 -0.32 2.40 19.34
CA ARG A 72 0.63 1.76 18.43
C ARG A 72 0.36 2.08 16.95
N LEU A 73 -0.91 2.18 16.55
CA LEU A 73 -1.30 2.62 15.20
C LEU A 73 -0.84 4.06 14.92
N ILE A 74 -1.00 4.96 15.89
CA ILE A 74 -0.54 6.35 15.81
C ILE A 74 0.99 6.40 15.68
N ASP A 75 1.72 5.61 16.46
CA ASP A 75 3.18 5.51 16.35
C ASP A 75 3.63 5.07 14.96
N HIS A 76 2.95 4.09 14.39
CA HIS A 76 3.20 3.67 13.01
C HIS A 76 2.93 4.81 12.02
N CYS A 77 1.87 5.61 12.18
CA CYS A 77 1.61 6.77 11.33
C CYS A 77 2.77 7.79 11.32
N PHE A 78 3.47 7.99 12.44
CA PHE A 78 4.68 8.83 12.46
C PHE A 78 5.83 8.25 11.63
N THR A 79 5.93 6.92 11.52
CA THR A 79 6.91 6.29 10.63
C THR A 79 6.62 6.56 9.15
N ALA A 80 5.35 6.78 8.78
CA ALA A 80 4.95 7.17 7.42
C ALA A 80 5.66 8.46 7.01
N TYR A 81 5.59 9.47 7.87
CA TYR A 81 6.19 10.78 7.62
C TYR A 81 7.69 10.67 7.32
N GLN A 82 8.41 9.91 8.14
CA GLN A 82 9.86 9.69 7.95
C GLN A 82 10.15 8.92 6.67
N GLY A 83 9.32 7.92 6.34
CA GLY A 83 9.40 7.17 5.08
C GLY A 83 9.22 8.07 3.86
N THR A 84 8.15 8.87 3.84
CA THR A 84 7.87 9.84 2.77
C THR A 84 9.00 10.86 2.65
N LEU A 85 9.50 11.42 3.75
CA LEU A 85 10.57 12.39 3.72
C LEU A 85 11.86 11.83 3.10
N ARG A 86 12.27 10.62 3.50
CA ARG A 86 13.44 9.93 2.93
C ARG A 86 13.26 9.67 1.44
N LEU A 87 12.06 9.27 1.02
CA LEU A 87 11.75 9.03 -0.39
C LEU A 87 11.88 10.32 -1.22
N LEU A 88 11.32 11.43 -0.73
CA LEU A 88 11.40 12.72 -1.41
C LEU A 88 12.82 13.26 -1.47
N GLN A 89 13.60 13.11 -0.40
CA GLN A 89 15.03 13.48 -0.37
C GLN A 89 15.83 12.67 -1.41
N ARG A 90 15.58 11.37 -1.49
CA ARG A 90 16.24 10.48 -2.46
C ARG A 90 15.86 10.83 -3.90
N SER A 91 14.57 11.06 -4.16
CA SER A 91 14.07 11.54 -5.46
C SER A 91 14.78 12.83 -5.89
N LYS A 92 14.92 13.79 -4.97
CA LYS A 92 15.65 15.04 -5.23
C LYS A 92 17.13 14.80 -5.54
N ALA A 93 17.79 13.92 -4.80
CA ALA A 93 19.21 13.62 -4.97
C ALA A 93 19.51 12.89 -6.29
N GLU A 94 18.63 11.98 -6.70
CA GLU A 94 18.76 11.18 -7.93
C GLU A 94 18.20 11.89 -9.17
N GLY A 95 17.44 12.97 -8.99
CA GLY A 95 16.86 13.72 -10.10
C GLY A 95 15.74 12.99 -10.83
N VAL A 96 15.08 12.02 -10.18
CA VAL A 96 13.99 11.21 -10.75
C VAL A 96 12.68 11.40 -9.98
N PRO A 97 11.50 11.15 -10.58
CA PRO A 97 10.23 11.31 -9.90
C PRO A 97 10.11 10.42 -8.64
N PRO A 98 9.44 10.88 -7.56
CA PRO A 98 9.17 10.11 -6.35
C PRO A 98 8.59 8.71 -6.62
N TRP A 99 7.68 8.60 -7.59
CA TRP A 99 7.08 7.34 -8.03
C TRP A 99 8.13 6.30 -8.46
N GLN A 100 9.18 6.70 -9.17
CA GLN A 100 10.21 5.77 -9.64
C GLN A 100 11.02 5.19 -8.48
N ILE A 101 11.33 6.01 -7.47
CA ILE A 101 11.98 5.57 -6.24
C ILE A 101 11.07 4.57 -5.48
N ALA A 102 9.79 4.91 -5.33
CA ALA A 102 8.82 4.02 -4.68
C ALA A 102 8.72 2.66 -5.39
N LYS A 103 8.59 2.68 -6.72
CA LYS A 103 8.47 1.49 -7.57
C LYS A 103 9.73 0.62 -7.48
N ALA A 104 10.91 1.22 -7.49
CA ALA A 104 12.17 0.50 -7.32
C ALA A 104 12.26 -0.14 -5.92
N HIS A 105 11.90 0.60 -4.87
CA HIS A 105 11.87 0.08 -3.50
C HIS A 105 10.90 -1.09 -3.36
N ALA A 106 9.68 -0.97 -3.88
CA ALA A 106 8.70 -2.05 -3.87
C ALA A 106 9.21 -3.30 -4.60
N ARG A 107 9.84 -3.14 -5.77
CA ARG A 107 10.45 -4.26 -6.51
C ARG A 107 11.54 -4.96 -5.70
N GLU A 108 12.35 -4.22 -4.94
CA GLU A 108 13.37 -4.81 -4.07
C GLU A 108 12.73 -5.62 -2.94
N GLN A 109 11.71 -5.06 -2.27
CA GLN A 109 10.96 -5.74 -1.21
C GLN A 109 10.29 -7.03 -1.72
N MET A 110 9.76 -7.02 -2.95
CA MET A 110 9.13 -8.19 -3.55
C MET A 110 10.09 -9.37 -3.80
N LYS A 111 11.42 -9.14 -3.83
CA LYS A 111 12.41 -10.24 -3.87
C LYS A 111 12.47 -11.01 -2.55
N HIS A 112 12.04 -10.40 -1.46
CA HIS A 112 12.00 -10.97 -0.11
C HIS A 112 10.54 -10.99 0.40
N PRO A 113 9.65 -11.78 -0.22
CA PRO A 113 8.23 -11.74 0.07
C PRO A 113 7.97 -12.04 1.55
N HIS A 114 7.07 -11.25 2.16
CA HIS A 114 6.68 -11.45 3.53
C HIS A 114 6.05 -12.85 3.71
N PRO A 115 6.28 -13.58 4.82
CA PRO A 115 5.71 -14.90 5.05
C PRO A 115 4.18 -14.96 4.95
N ILE A 116 3.48 -13.83 5.22
CA ILE A 116 2.04 -13.73 4.95
C ILE A 116 1.75 -13.98 3.47
N VAL A 117 2.53 -13.45 2.53
CA VAL A 117 2.28 -13.62 1.09
C VAL A 117 2.42 -15.09 0.69
N GLU A 118 3.43 -15.78 1.22
CA GLU A 118 3.59 -17.21 0.97
C GLU A 118 2.48 -18.04 1.61
N THR A 119 2.07 -17.67 2.83
CA THR A 119 0.97 -18.30 3.57
C THR A 119 -0.37 -18.09 2.87
N ALA A 120 -0.67 -16.85 2.51
CA ALA A 120 -1.85 -16.42 1.76
C ALA A 120 -2.03 -17.20 0.46
N ARG A 121 -0.94 -17.42 -0.30
CA ARG A 121 -0.96 -18.23 -1.53
C ARG A 121 -1.38 -19.69 -1.32
N ARG A 122 -1.29 -20.21 -0.09
CA ARG A 122 -1.70 -21.59 0.24
C ARG A 122 -3.18 -21.67 0.65
N PHE A 123 -3.83 -20.54 0.93
CA PHE A 123 -5.24 -20.49 1.24
C PHE A 123 -6.04 -20.13 -0.02
N PRO A 124 -6.93 -21.01 -0.52
CA PRO A 124 -7.74 -20.76 -1.72
C PRO A 124 -8.75 -19.60 -1.58
N TYR A 125 -8.85 -18.98 -0.40
CA TYR A 125 -9.75 -17.87 -0.08
C TYR A 125 -9.21 -16.49 -0.47
N ILE A 126 -7.92 -16.36 -0.70
CA ILE A 126 -7.37 -15.16 -1.35
C ILE A 126 -7.43 -15.50 -2.82
N GLY A 127 -8.61 -15.21 -3.39
CA GLY A 127 -9.14 -15.77 -4.62
C GLY A 127 -8.09 -15.94 -5.71
N ASP A 128 -8.27 -17.00 -6.51
CA ASP A 128 -7.46 -17.27 -7.68
C ASP A 128 -7.18 -15.96 -8.45
N LEU A 129 -5.98 -15.40 -8.24
CA LEU A 129 -5.56 -14.13 -8.83
C LEU A 129 -5.31 -14.28 -10.34
N SER A 130 -5.42 -15.50 -10.87
CA SER A 130 -5.42 -15.78 -12.30
C SER A 130 -6.82 -15.74 -12.93
N GLY A 131 -7.89 -15.65 -12.12
CA GLY A 131 -9.29 -15.55 -12.55
C GLY A 131 -9.96 -14.19 -12.29
N ASP A 132 -11.25 -14.06 -12.64
CA ASP A 132 -12.05 -12.86 -12.37
C ASP A 132 -12.38 -12.75 -10.87
N LEU A 133 -11.52 -12.04 -10.14
CA LEU A 133 -11.68 -11.71 -8.73
C LEU A 133 -13.06 -11.12 -8.40
N ARG A 134 -13.65 -10.36 -9.32
CA ARG A 134 -14.98 -9.75 -9.12
C ARG A 134 -16.07 -10.81 -9.15
N GLY A 135 -16.05 -11.71 -10.12
CA GLY A 135 -16.96 -12.85 -10.21
C GLY A 135 -16.90 -13.74 -8.97
N TRP A 136 -15.68 -14.05 -8.51
CA TRP A 136 -15.46 -14.84 -7.29
C TRP A 136 -16.04 -14.19 -6.03
N ILE A 137 -15.79 -12.88 -5.82
CA ILE A 137 -16.34 -12.14 -4.67
C ILE A 137 -17.88 -12.14 -4.72
N CYS A 138 -18.47 -11.83 -5.88
CA CYS A 138 -19.91 -11.80 -6.03
C CYS A 138 -20.56 -13.17 -5.78
N GLU A 139 -19.95 -14.26 -6.22
CA GLU A 139 -20.50 -15.59 -6.04
C GLU A 139 -20.38 -16.05 -4.59
N ARG A 140 -19.23 -15.90 -3.93
CA ARG A 140 -18.99 -16.54 -2.63
C ARG A 140 -19.25 -15.63 -1.43
N TRP A 141 -18.85 -14.36 -1.51
CA TRP A 141 -19.01 -13.41 -0.41
C TRP A 141 -20.47 -13.01 -0.20
N LEU A 142 -21.22 -12.79 -1.29
CA LEU A 142 -22.64 -12.42 -1.20
C LEU A 142 -23.56 -13.61 -0.91
N THR A 143 -23.12 -14.85 -1.13
CA THR A 143 -23.92 -16.05 -0.86
C THR A 143 -23.57 -16.73 0.47
N GLY A 144 -22.60 -16.21 1.22
CA GLY A 144 -22.22 -16.73 2.54
C GLY A 144 -21.54 -18.11 2.50
N ARG A 145 -21.02 -18.54 1.35
CA ARG A 145 -20.37 -19.84 1.19
C ARG A 145 -18.87 -19.74 1.50
N PHE A 146 -18.53 -19.81 2.78
CA PHE A 146 -17.15 -19.91 3.26
C PHE A 146 -16.83 -21.36 3.64
N GLU A 147 -15.77 -21.93 3.06
CA GLU A 147 -15.34 -23.32 3.33
C GLU A 147 -14.31 -23.42 4.49
N ALA A 148 -13.91 -22.29 5.10
CA ALA A 148 -13.05 -22.25 6.28
C ALA A 148 -13.52 -21.18 7.26
N ALA A 149 -13.40 -21.49 8.56
CA ALA A 149 -13.69 -20.52 9.62
C ALA A 149 -12.63 -19.40 9.57
N PRO A 150 -13.02 -18.11 9.57
CA PRO A 150 -12.09 -16.96 9.58
C PRO A 150 -10.99 -17.05 10.64
N ASP A 151 -11.30 -17.70 11.76
CA ASP A 151 -10.41 -17.90 12.91
C ASP A 151 -9.17 -18.75 12.58
N GLU A 152 -9.29 -19.74 11.68
CA GLU A 152 -8.16 -20.61 11.32
C GLU A 152 -7.05 -19.86 10.55
N PHE A 153 -7.43 -18.89 9.71
CA PHE A 153 -6.47 -18.05 8.98
C PHE A 153 -5.78 -17.07 9.92
N ALA A 154 -6.56 -16.40 10.76
CA ALA A 154 -6.05 -15.47 11.76
C ALA A 154 -5.06 -16.18 12.71
N ASP A 155 -5.42 -17.36 13.22
CA ASP A 155 -4.57 -18.15 14.11
C ASP A 155 -3.28 -18.61 13.43
N HIS A 156 -3.34 -19.04 12.17
CA HIS A 156 -2.16 -19.47 11.42
C HIS A 156 -1.17 -18.31 11.18
N VAL A 157 -1.68 -17.15 10.76
CA VAL A 157 -0.86 -15.94 10.54
C VAL A 157 -0.28 -15.45 11.86
N ALA A 158 -1.08 -15.41 12.92
CA ALA A 158 -0.64 -14.97 14.25
C ALA A 158 0.42 -15.89 14.85
N ALA A 159 0.31 -17.21 14.70
CA ALA A 159 1.31 -18.16 15.17
C ALA A 159 2.67 -17.99 14.47
N ARG A 160 2.67 -17.75 13.15
CA ARG A 160 3.90 -17.63 12.35
C ARG A 160 4.63 -16.30 12.55
N LEU A 161 3.91 -15.22 12.83
CA LEU A 161 4.48 -13.88 13.02
C LEU A 161 4.98 -13.64 14.44
N ARG A 162 4.32 -14.20 15.47
CA ARG A 162 4.81 -14.14 16.86
C ARG A 162 6.25 -14.65 16.98
N HIS A 163 6.61 -15.69 16.22
CA HIS A 163 7.93 -16.31 16.24
C HIS A 163 9.05 -15.46 15.59
N ARG A 164 8.71 -14.43 14.79
CA ARG A 164 9.67 -13.54 14.11
C ARG A 164 9.63 -12.10 14.61
N TRP A 165 8.50 -11.62 15.13
CA TRP A 165 8.42 -10.25 15.67
C TRP A 165 9.26 -10.11 16.95
N GLN A 166 9.33 -11.14 17.79
CA GLN A 166 10.25 -11.17 18.94
C GLN A 166 11.72 -11.05 18.50
N SER A 167 12.13 -11.74 17.44
CA SER A 167 13.51 -11.66 16.93
C SER A 167 13.87 -10.34 16.22
N ALA A 168 12.89 -9.53 15.81
CA ALA A 168 13.13 -8.24 15.16
C ALA A 168 13.13 -7.05 16.15
N ALA A 169 12.48 -7.21 17.31
CA ALA A 169 12.51 -6.22 18.39
C ALA A 169 13.85 -6.22 19.15
N ASP A 170 14.58 -7.35 19.16
CA ASP A 170 15.88 -7.48 19.82
C ASP A 170 17.07 -7.01 18.96
N GLY A 171 16.81 -6.43 17.78
CA GLY A 171 17.83 -6.10 16.77
C GLY A 171 17.82 -4.66 16.24
N LEU A 172 17.15 -3.74 16.93
CA LEU A 172 17.20 -2.28 16.67
C LEU A 172 17.88 -1.54 17.81
#